data_AF-A0A5K1I2Z7-F1
#
_entry.id   AF-A0A5K1I2Z7-F1
#
_cell.length_a   1.000
_cell.length_b   1.000
_cell.length_c   1.000
_cell.angle_alpha   90.00
_cell.angle_beta   90.00
_cell.angle_gamma   90.00
#
_symmetry.space_group_name_H-M   'P 1'
#
loop_
_entity.id
_entity.type
_entity.pdbx_description
1 polymer ?
#
loop_
_entity_poly.entity_id
_entity_poly.type
_entity_poly.pdbx_seq_one_letter_code
_entity_poly.pdbx_strand_id
1 'polypeptide(L)' 'EPMRYALIVYTQWDLQAAEQLPQSLRVFYAAVYNTTNQISYTVLRRHGRDITSHMRRA' A
#
# COMPACT_ATOMS: atom_id res chain seq x y z
N GLU A 1 1.84 14.72 -16.64
CA GLU A 1 0.49 14.69 -16.02
C GLU A 1 0.50 14.04 -14.63
N PRO A 2 0.56 14.84 -13.54
CA PRO A 2 0.56 14.35 -12.15
C PRO A 2 -0.67 13.52 -11.76
N MET A 3 -1.80 13.70 -12.48
CA MET A 3 -3.02 12.93 -12.28
C MET A 3 -2.85 11.42 -12.55
N ARG A 4 -1.93 11.04 -13.44
CA ARG A 4 -1.71 9.63 -13.80
C ARG A 4 -1.01 8.86 -12.67
N TYR A 5 -0.11 9.51 -11.96
CA TYR A 5 0.59 8.94 -10.80
C TYR A 5 -0.33 8.78 -9.59
N ALA A 6 -1.21 9.75 -9.36
CA ALA A 6 -2.19 9.69 -8.28
C ALA A 6 -3.16 8.51 -8.46
N LEU A 7 -3.60 8.24 -9.70
CA LEU A 7 -4.50 7.13 -10.00
C LEU A 7 -3.82 5.77 -9.75
N ILE A 8 -2.58 5.58 -10.19
CA ILE A 8 -1.80 4.34 -10.00
C ILE A 8 -1.61 4.01 -8.51
N VAL A 9 -1.28 5.03 -7.71
CA VAL A 9 -1.14 4.89 -6.25
C VAL A 9 -2.46 4.48 -5.59
N TYR A 10 -3.58 5.04 -6.06
CA TYR A 10 -4.90 4.85 -5.48
C TYR A 10 -5.54 3.49 -5.83
N THR A 11 -5.38 3.00 -7.06
CA THR A 11 -6.23 1.90 -7.54
C THR A 11 -5.72 0.48 -7.32
N GLN A 12 -4.42 0.24 -7.12
CA GLN A 12 -3.93 -1.15 -7.22
C GLN A 12 -3.18 -1.72 -6.02
N TRP A 13 -2.70 -0.94 -5.05
CA TRP A 13 -1.81 -1.51 -4.00
C TRP A 13 -0.71 -2.40 -4.63
N ASP A 14 -0.24 -2.02 -5.82
CA ASP A 14 0.64 -2.82 -6.65
C ASP A 14 2.05 -2.22 -6.61
N LEU A 15 2.93 -2.94 -5.93
CA LEU A 15 4.36 -2.62 -5.84
C LEU A 15 5.03 -2.51 -7.20
N GLN A 16 4.58 -3.25 -8.22
CA GLN A 16 5.12 -3.14 -9.58
C GLN A 16 4.69 -1.83 -10.24
N ALA A 17 3.44 -1.41 -10.04
CA ALA A 17 2.95 -0.13 -10.55
C ALA A 17 3.65 1.05 -9.85
N ALA A 18 4.01 0.88 -8.57
CA ALA A 18 4.81 1.85 -7.83
C ALA A 18 6.22 2.03 -8.40
N GLU A 19 6.79 1.05 -9.13
CA GLU A 19 8.12 1.20 -9.72
C GLU A 19 8.22 2.32 -10.76
N GLN A 20 7.08 2.71 -11.33
CA GLN A 20 6.97 3.81 -12.28
C GLN A 20 6.99 5.20 -11.63
N LEU A 21 6.94 5.26 -10.29
CA LEU A 21 6.96 6.51 -9.54
C LEU A 21 8.37 7.11 -9.45
N PRO A 22 8.49 8.45 -9.34
CA PRO A 22 9.72 9.09 -8.89
C PRO A 22 10.27 8.45 -7.61
N GLN A 23 11.59 8.40 -7.46
CA GLN A 23 12.27 7.66 -6.39
C GLN A 23 11.79 8.04 -4.97
N SER A 24 11.53 9.32 -4.72
CA SER A 24 10.99 9.80 -3.43
C SER A 24 9.61 9.20 -3.12
N LEU A 25 8.74 9.10 -4.12
CA LEU A 25 7.40 8.52 -3.98
C LEU A 25 7.45 6.99 -3.91
N ARG A 26 8.42 6.33 -4.55
CA ARG A 26 8.66 4.89 -4.39
C ARG A 26 8.98 4.51 -2.95
N VAL A 27 9.89 5.25 -2.31
CA VAL A 27 10.28 5.01 -0.92
C VAL A 27 9.09 5.22 0.02
N PHE A 28 8.36 6.32 -0.17
CA PHE A 28 7.15 6.60 0.62
C PHE A 28 6.09 5.51 0.44
N TYR A 29 5.79 5.12 -0.80
CA TYR A 29 4.82 4.07 -1.10
C TYR A 29 5.21 2.72 -0.51
N ALA A 30 6.47 2.32 -0.65
CA ALA A 30 6.98 1.06 -0.08
C ALA A 30 6.89 1.05 1.45
N ALA A 31 7.19 2.18 2.11
CA ALA A 31 7.06 2.30 3.56
C ALA A 31 5.61 2.14 4.04
N VAL A 32 4.67 2.80 3.36
CA VAL A 32 3.23 2.68 3.66
C VAL A 32 2.75 1.26 3.39
N TYR A 33 3.11 0.67 2.25
CA TYR A 33 2.73 -0.69 1.88
C TYR A 33 3.21 -1.73 2.90
N ASN A 34 4.49 -1.69 3.27
CA ASN A 34 5.08 -2.62 4.21
C ASN A 34 4.49 -2.47 5.61
N THR A 35 4.27 -1.23 6.07
CA THR A 35 3.68 -0.96 7.38
C THR A 35 2.25 -1.48 7.46
N THR A 36 1.43 -1.25 6.44
CA THR A 36 0.05 -1.75 6.37
C THR A 36 -0.01 -3.28 6.39
N ASN A 37 0.88 -3.95 5.64
CA ASN A 37 0.96 -5.41 5.66
C ASN A 37 1.42 -5.94 7.02
N GLN A 38 2.38 -5.29 7.67
CA GLN A 38 2.87 -5.70 8.99
C GLN A 38 1.78 -5.57 10.07
N ILE A 39 0.98 -4.48 10.03
CA ILE A 39 -0.16 -4.29 10.92
C ILE A 39 -1.23 -5.36 10.65
N SER A 40 -1.60 -5.57 9.39
CA SER A 40 -2.61 -6.56 9.00
C SER A 40 -2.20 -7.97 9.42
N TYR A 41 -0.92 -8.34 9.21
CA TYR A 41 -0.38 -9.61 9.65
C TYR A 41 -0.39 -9.76 11.18
N THR A 42 -0.03 -8.69 11.90
CA THR A 42 -0.06 -8.71 13.37
C THR A 42 -1.49 -8.93 13.90
N VAL A 43 -2.47 -8.27 13.30
CA VAL A 43 -3.89 -8.43 13.67
C VAL A 43 -4.39 -9.83 13.32
N LEU A 44 -4.03 -10.35 12.15
CA LEU A 44 -4.36 -11.72 11.74
C LEU A 44 -3.78 -12.74 12.72
N ARG A 45 -2.52 -12.59 13.13
CA ARG A 45 -1.85 -13.50 14.07
C ARG A 45 -2.41 -13.44 15.48
N ARG A 46 -2.85 -12.28 15.95
CA ARG A 46 -3.36 -12.09 17.32
C ARG A 46 -4.86 -12.38 17.46
N HIS A 47 -5.63 -12.09 16.43
CA HIS A 47 -7.09 -12.07 16.51
C HIS A 47 -7.77 -12.98 15.47
N GLY A 48 -7.02 -13.62 14.57
CA GLY A 48 -7.57 -14.46 13.51
C GLY A 48 -8.38 -13.68 12.46
N ARG A 49 -8.24 -12.35 12.42
CA ARG A 49 -8.98 -11.46 11.52
C ARG A 49 -8.06 -10.83 10.49
N ASP A 50 -8.42 -10.96 9.23
CA ASP A 50 -7.77 -10.22 8.15
C ASP A 50 -8.42 -8.85 7.99
N ILE A 51 -7.65 -7.79 8.22
CA ILE A 51 -8.08 -6.40 8.07
C ILE A 51 -7.48 -5.73 6.83
N THR A 52 -6.70 -6.46 6.02
CA THR A 52 -5.99 -5.92 4.86
C THR A 52 -6.95 -5.21 3.91
N SER A 53 -8.11 -5.81 3.65
CA SER A 53 -9.16 -5.23 2.79
C SER A 53 -9.74 -3.91 3.33
N HIS A 54 -9.77 -3.73 4.64
CA HIS A 54 -10.26 -2.50 5.28
C HIS A 54 -9.20 -1.42 5.24
N MET A 55 -7.94 -1.78 5.49
CA MET A 55 -6.81 -0.84 5.40
C MET A 55 -6.54 -0.37 3.97
N ARG A 56 -6.83 -1.19 2.96
CA ARG A 56 -6.69 -0.82 1.54
C ARG A 56 -7.77 0.14 1.03
N ARG A 57 -8.91 0.25 1.72
CA ARG A 57 -10.05 1.12 1.34
C ARG A 57 -10.08 2.46 2.09
N ALA A 58 -9.30 2.61 3.17
CA ALA A 58 -9.19 3.83 3.94
C ALA A 58 -8.29 4.85 3.23
#